data_AF-A0AA39XYD8-F1
#
_entry.id   AF-A0AA39XYD8-F1
#
_cell.length_a   1.000
_cell.length_b   1.000
_cell.length_c   1.000
_cell.angle_alpha   90.00
_cell.angle_beta   90.00
_cell.angle_gamma   90.00
#
_symmetry.space_group_name_H-M   'P 1'
#
loop_
_entity.id
_entity.type
_entity.pdbx_description
1 polymer ?
#
loop_
_entity_poly.entity_id
_entity_poly.type
_entity_poly.pdbx_seq_one_letter_code
_entity_poly.pdbx_strand_id
1 'polypeptide(L)'
;MTGRFVELVSIGDPITAEKLLSNLRPEFFCQQPRWNIHKRDIPWSIYMTHDVLLQATTYLVVCSTKQSRNRIVKERLEDMFTWGQGESSVPGKFVDPFMLHLTITQEAFLEAKSIITDMRYRLYDQLDQVDRYCMKNPEDRERDELEALTIGLHTVSQDTDSMSASADMANLILRRISDAHRRYASFERDQSRKDGLEKTRDAINYLSISIESQLRWLASYKSRKDIAMNLVSVNMSWKVTELIARRSSIS
;
A
#
# COMPACT_ATOMS: atom_id res chain seq x y z
N MET A 1 32.56 -18.52 -4.75
CA MET A 1 31.54 -18.37 -5.81
C MET A 1 30.73 -17.12 -5.50
N THR A 2 31.05 -16.01 -6.15
CA THR A 2 30.61 -14.66 -5.78
C THR A 2 29.77 -14.06 -6.90
N GLY A 3 28.46 -14.30 -6.85
CA GLY A 3 27.50 -13.52 -7.63
C GLY A 3 27.38 -12.14 -7.01
N ARG A 4 28.07 -11.15 -7.58
CA ARG A 4 27.95 -9.73 -7.21
C ARG A 4 27.64 -8.97 -8.49
N PHE A 5 26.43 -8.41 -8.58
CA PHE A 5 26.18 -7.04 -9.02
C PHE A 5 24.67 -6.79 -8.93
N VAL A 6 24.25 -6.01 -7.95
CA VAL A 6 22.90 -5.42 -7.90
C VAL A 6 23.09 -3.92 -8.10
N GLU A 7 22.77 -3.43 -9.29
CA GLU A 7 22.78 -2.01 -9.57
C GLU A 7 21.45 -1.41 -9.14
N LEU A 8 21.39 -0.90 -7.91
CA LEU A 8 20.25 -0.13 -7.41
C LEU A 8 20.25 1.25 -8.07
N VAL A 9 19.75 1.34 -9.30
CA VAL A 9 19.59 2.63 -9.96
C VAL A 9 18.33 3.30 -9.42
N SER A 10 18.49 4.12 -8.37
CA SER A 10 17.47 5.07 -7.92
C SER A 10 17.41 6.21 -8.92
N ILE A 11 16.41 6.21 -9.78
CA ILE A 11 16.28 7.22 -10.84
C ILE A 11 15.17 8.19 -10.50
N GLY A 12 15.56 9.44 -10.24
CA GLY A 12 14.66 10.58 -10.10
C GLY A 12 14.28 11.26 -11.42
N ASP A 13 14.71 10.74 -12.58
CA ASP A 13 14.42 11.30 -13.91
C ASP A 13 13.86 10.24 -14.90
N PRO A 14 12.59 10.36 -15.35
CA PRO A 14 11.94 9.42 -16.28
C PRO A 14 12.77 9.09 -17.53
N ILE A 15 13.57 10.03 -18.03
CA ILE A 15 14.36 9.88 -19.26
C ILE A 15 15.49 8.84 -19.10
N THR A 16 16.07 8.74 -17.90
CA THR A 16 17.16 7.79 -17.62
C THR A 16 16.59 6.37 -17.42
N ALA A 17 15.40 6.26 -16.83
CA ALA A 17 14.72 4.97 -16.66
C ALA A 17 14.32 4.36 -18.01
N GLU A 18 13.81 5.16 -18.95
CA GLU A 18 13.41 4.69 -20.28
C GLU A 18 14.60 4.14 -21.08
N LYS A 19 15.76 4.81 -21.03
CA LYS A 19 17.00 4.32 -21.67
C LYS A 19 17.49 3.02 -21.06
N LEU A 20 17.45 2.87 -19.74
CA LEU A 20 17.85 1.62 -19.08
C LEU A 20 16.87 0.49 -19.37
N LEU A 21 15.57 0.77 -19.35
CA LEU A 21 14.53 -0.18 -19.70
C LEU A 21 14.64 -0.67 -21.16
N SER A 22 15.08 0.19 -22.09
CA SER A 22 15.27 -0.22 -23.50
C SER A 22 16.28 -1.35 -23.71
N ASN A 23 17.23 -1.51 -22.76
CA ASN A 23 18.24 -2.57 -22.78
C ASN A 23 17.89 -3.74 -21.85
N LEU A 24 16.84 -3.62 -21.03
CA LEU A 24 16.40 -4.63 -20.08
C LEU A 24 15.18 -5.39 -20.64
N ARG A 25 15.22 -6.72 -20.57
CA ARG A 25 14.03 -7.56 -20.84
C ARG A 25 13.49 -8.07 -19.50
N PRO A 26 12.60 -7.32 -18.83
CA PRO A 26 12.15 -7.71 -17.49
C PRO A 26 11.35 -9.01 -17.54
N GLU A 27 11.76 -9.97 -16.74
CA GLU A 27 11.07 -11.24 -16.53
C GLU A 27 9.95 -11.11 -15.50
N PHE A 28 10.13 -10.17 -14.56
CA PHE A 28 9.12 -9.81 -13.58
C PHE A 28 9.14 -8.31 -13.34
N PHE A 29 7.95 -7.72 -13.19
CA PHE A 29 7.81 -6.33 -12.80
C PHE A 29 6.59 -6.13 -11.90
N CYS A 30 6.69 -5.17 -10.99
CA CYS A 30 5.54 -4.71 -10.22
C CYS A 30 5.67 -3.23 -9.86
N GLN A 31 4.54 -2.55 -9.74
CA GLN A 31 4.47 -1.18 -9.22
C GLN A 31 3.68 -1.21 -7.92
N GLN A 32 4.28 -0.76 -6.83
CA GLN A 32 3.62 -0.63 -5.54
C GLN A 32 2.42 0.33 -5.64
N PRO A 33 1.34 0.10 -4.89
CA PRO A 33 0.18 0.96 -4.92
C PRO A 33 0.48 2.34 -4.32
N ARG A 34 -0.32 3.33 -4.71
CA ARG A 34 -0.27 4.67 -4.11
C ARG A 34 -1.19 4.70 -2.89
N TRP A 35 -0.61 4.74 -1.70
CA TRP A 35 -1.40 4.75 -0.46
C TRP A 35 -1.96 6.12 -0.08
N ASN A 36 -1.31 7.20 -0.54
CA ASN A 36 -1.77 8.57 -0.31
C ASN A 36 -2.12 9.25 -1.64
N ILE A 37 -3.42 9.40 -1.92
CA ILE A 37 -3.90 10.06 -3.15
C ILE A 37 -3.64 11.56 -3.20
N HIS A 38 -3.44 12.18 -2.03
CA HIS A 38 -3.19 13.61 -1.92
C HIS A 38 -1.74 13.98 -2.21
N LYS A 39 -0.84 12.98 -2.25
CA LYS A 39 0.56 13.15 -2.64
C LYS A 39 0.78 12.77 -4.10
N ARG A 40 1.34 13.71 -4.87
CA ARG A 40 1.76 13.48 -6.27
C ARG A 40 3.15 12.85 -6.32
N ASP A 41 3.27 11.64 -5.80
CA ASP A 41 4.52 10.88 -5.82
C ASP A 41 4.45 9.69 -6.79
N ILE A 42 5.62 9.35 -7.36
CA ILE A 42 5.82 8.14 -8.14
C ILE A 42 6.04 6.98 -7.16
N PRO A 43 5.19 5.94 -7.16
CA PRO A 43 5.37 4.78 -6.30
C PRO A 43 6.59 3.96 -6.73
N TRP A 44 7.07 3.08 -5.84
CA TRP A 44 8.15 2.16 -6.21
C TRP A 44 7.72 1.23 -7.34
N SER A 45 8.45 1.27 -8.45
CA SER A 45 8.33 0.34 -9.56
C SER A 45 9.60 -0.49 -9.60
N ILE A 46 9.44 -1.82 -9.62
CA ILE A 46 10.55 -2.76 -9.56
C ILE A 46 10.51 -3.59 -10.83
N TYR A 47 11.63 -3.63 -11.54
CA TYR A 47 11.85 -4.47 -12.71
C TYR A 47 12.98 -5.42 -12.39
N MET A 48 12.79 -6.70 -12.72
CA MET A 48 13.73 -7.77 -12.45
C MET A 48 14.02 -8.52 -13.73
N THR A 49 15.29 -8.78 -14.00
CA THR A 49 15.74 -9.72 -15.04
C THR A 49 16.80 -10.63 -14.44
N HIS A 50 16.84 -11.88 -14.90
CA HIS A 50 17.91 -12.80 -14.58
C HIS A 50 18.74 -13.11 -15.83
N ASP A 51 20.06 -12.99 -15.71
CA ASP A 51 21.00 -13.48 -16.71
C ASP A 51 21.48 -14.88 -16.29
N VAL A 52 21.08 -15.89 -17.06
CA VAL A 52 21.41 -17.30 -16.80
C VAL A 52 22.91 -17.58 -16.96
N LEU A 53 23.57 -16.91 -17.91
CA LEU A 53 25.00 -17.11 -18.19
C LEU A 53 25.86 -16.51 -17.08
N LEU A 54 25.50 -15.31 -16.62
CA LEU A 54 26.18 -14.62 -15.53
C LEU A 54 25.71 -15.06 -14.14
N GLN A 55 24.64 -15.86 -14.07
CA GLN A 55 23.93 -16.22 -12.84
C GLN A 55 23.64 -15.00 -11.96
N ALA A 56 23.25 -13.89 -12.59
CA ALA A 56 23.08 -12.60 -11.94
C ALA A 56 21.65 -12.13 -12.12
N THR A 57 21.04 -11.66 -11.02
CA THR A 57 19.74 -10.99 -11.09
C THR A 57 19.93 -9.49 -10.98
N THR A 58 19.49 -8.77 -12.00
CA THR A 58 19.54 -7.31 -12.05
C THR A 58 18.16 -6.75 -11.70
N TYR A 59 18.15 -5.74 -10.82
CA TYR A 59 16.95 -5.03 -10.44
C TYR A 59 17.07 -3.58 -10.85
N LEU A 60 16.00 -3.02 -11.41
CA LEU A 60 15.82 -1.59 -11.58
C LEU A 60 14.67 -1.14 -10.68
N VAL A 61 14.96 -0.22 -9.75
CA VAL A 61 13.97 0.30 -8.80
C VAL A 61 13.76 1.79 -9.05
N VAL A 62 12.60 2.14 -9.60
CA VAL A 62 12.23 3.52 -9.92
C VAL A 62 11.26 4.04 -8.87
N CYS A 63 11.52 5.21 -8.28
CA CYS A 63 10.63 5.83 -7.30
C CYS A 63 10.84 7.35 -7.20
N SER A 64 9.87 8.05 -6.62
CA SER A 64 10.05 9.48 -6.29
C SER A 64 11.17 9.64 -5.26
N THR A 65 12.02 10.66 -5.43
CA THR A 65 13.06 11.01 -4.45
C THR A 65 12.47 11.47 -3.12
N LYS A 66 11.19 11.88 -3.10
CA LYS A 66 10.46 12.35 -1.92
C LYS A 66 9.81 11.24 -1.09
N GLN A 67 9.95 9.98 -1.49
CA GLN A 67 9.40 8.86 -0.72
C GLN A 67 10.05 8.77 0.68
N SER A 68 9.22 8.75 1.71
CA SER A 68 9.65 8.86 3.11
C SER A 68 10.54 7.69 3.56
N ARG A 69 10.33 6.50 2.96
CA ARG A 69 11.04 5.26 3.29
C ARG A 69 12.27 4.98 2.42
N ASN A 70 12.62 5.83 1.44
CA ASN A 70 13.72 5.55 0.51
C ASN A 70 15.05 5.24 1.20
N ARG A 71 15.40 6.00 2.25
CA ARG A 71 16.64 5.77 3.01
C ARG A 71 16.65 4.38 3.66
N ILE A 72 15.55 4.00 4.33
CA ILE A 72 15.42 2.72 5.03
C ILE A 72 15.44 1.56 4.03
N VAL A 73 14.73 1.69 2.91
CA VAL A 73 14.76 0.69 1.83
C VAL A 73 16.19 0.51 1.33
N LYS A 74 16.89 1.62 1.03
CA LYS A 74 18.27 1.57 0.54
C LYS A 74 19.20 0.87 1.53
N GLU A 75 19.16 1.26 2.81
CA GLU A 75 19.96 0.63 3.89
C GLU A 75 19.70 -0.88 4.00
N ARG A 76 18.41 -1.29 4.03
CA ARG A 76 18.05 -2.71 4.11
C ARG A 76 18.51 -3.52 2.89
N LEU A 77 18.47 -2.91 1.70
CA LEU A 77 18.95 -3.56 0.48
C LEU A 77 20.48 -3.63 0.47
N GLU A 78 21.17 -2.57 0.90
CA GLU A 78 22.63 -2.58 1.06
C GLU A 78 23.05 -3.68 2.04
N ASP A 79 22.43 -3.80 3.21
CA ASP A 79 22.71 -4.87 4.18
C ASP A 79 22.48 -6.27 3.59
N MET A 80 21.43 -6.42 2.80
CA MET A 80 21.08 -7.69 2.15
C MET A 80 22.12 -8.11 1.11
N PHE A 81 22.77 -7.17 0.42
CA PHE A 81 23.73 -7.45 -0.66
C PHE A 81 25.22 -7.27 -0.27
N THR A 82 25.53 -6.57 0.81
CA THR A 82 26.91 -6.33 1.27
C THR A 82 27.47 -7.44 2.17
N TRP A 83 26.62 -8.38 2.63
CA TRP A 83 26.97 -9.51 3.49
C TRP A 83 27.82 -10.57 2.74
N GLY A 84 29.07 -10.20 2.43
CA GLY A 84 30.04 -11.04 1.72
C GLY A 84 31.33 -10.33 1.31
N GLN A 85 31.62 -9.13 1.84
CA GLN A 85 32.86 -8.36 1.58
C GLN A 85 33.94 -8.49 2.67
N GLY A 86 33.69 -9.22 3.77
CA GLY A 86 34.67 -9.42 4.85
C GLY A 86 35.53 -10.68 4.67
N GLU A 87 36.79 -10.63 5.12
CA GLU A 87 37.84 -11.68 5.01
C GLU A 87 37.51 -13.01 5.71
N SER A 88 36.39 -13.11 6.43
CA SER A 88 35.89 -14.35 7.02
C SER A 88 34.83 -14.96 6.10
N SER A 89 35.29 -15.74 5.13
CA SER A 89 34.48 -16.44 4.13
C SER A 89 33.58 -17.51 4.75
N VAL A 90 32.47 -17.10 5.37
CA VAL A 90 31.26 -17.92 5.38
C VAL A 90 30.70 -17.86 3.96
N PRO A 91 30.40 -18.98 3.29
CA PRO A 91 29.79 -18.98 1.97
C PRO A 91 28.59 -18.04 1.96
N GLY A 92 28.58 -17.09 1.02
CA GLY A 92 27.59 -16.03 0.93
C GLY A 92 26.18 -16.59 1.08
N LYS A 93 25.46 -16.10 2.09
CA LYS A 93 24.08 -16.51 2.35
C LYS A 93 23.26 -16.22 1.10
N PHE A 94 22.71 -17.26 0.48
CA PHE A 94 21.84 -17.10 -0.68
C PHE A 94 20.66 -16.20 -0.30
N VAL A 95 20.50 -15.11 -1.03
CA VAL A 95 19.33 -14.23 -0.95
C VAL A 95 18.46 -14.56 -2.14
N ASP A 96 17.24 -15.00 -1.85
CA ASP A 96 16.25 -15.26 -2.89
C ASP A 96 15.96 -13.99 -3.71
N PRO A 97 15.86 -14.09 -5.04
CA PRO A 97 15.59 -12.93 -5.90
C PRO A 97 14.34 -12.12 -5.53
N PHE A 98 13.30 -12.77 -5.03
CA PHE A 98 12.05 -12.12 -4.66
C PHE A 98 12.12 -11.39 -3.32
N MET A 99 13.17 -11.60 -2.50
CA MET A 99 13.32 -10.93 -1.20
C MET A 99 13.40 -9.40 -1.31
N LEU A 100 13.98 -8.88 -2.40
CA LEU A 100 14.00 -7.43 -2.68
C LEU A 100 12.57 -6.90 -2.86
N HIS A 101 11.75 -7.60 -3.65
CA HIS A 101 10.35 -7.21 -3.86
C HIS A 101 9.57 -7.20 -2.56
N LEU A 102 9.78 -8.19 -1.69
CA LEU A 102 9.11 -8.28 -0.39
C LEU A 102 9.57 -7.19 0.57
N THR A 103 10.86 -6.87 0.58
CA THR A 103 11.42 -5.78 1.39
C THR A 103 10.78 -4.44 1.02
N ILE A 104 10.71 -4.12 -0.28
CA ILE A 104 10.06 -2.89 -0.75
C ILE A 104 8.56 -2.92 -0.48
N THR A 105 7.89 -4.05 -0.71
CA THR A 105 6.45 -4.21 -0.42
C THR A 105 6.16 -4.01 1.07
N GLN A 106 7.02 -4.54 1.95
CA GLN A 106 6.92 -4.35 3.39
C GLN A 106 7.04 -2.88 3.77
N GLU A 107 8.07 -2.17 3.29
CA GLU A 107 8.25 -0.75 3.60
C GLU A 107 7.10 0.11 3.07
N ALA A 108 6.62 -0.16 1.85
CA ALA A 108 5.44 0.50 1.29
C ALA A 108 4.19 0.25 2.16
N PHE A 109 4.01 -0.97 2.65
CA PHE A 109 2.90 -1.32 3.53
C PHE A 109 3.02 -0.71 4.93
N LEU A 110 4.24 -0.55 5.47
CA LEU A 110 4.46 0.14 6.74
C LEU A 110 4.13 1.64 6.65
N GLU A 111 4.44 2.28 5.52
CA GLU A 111 3.96 3.64 5.25
C GLU A 111 2.43 3.69 5.14
N ALA A 112 1.83 2.74 4.44
CA ALA A 112 0.37 2.62 4.33
C ALA A 112 -0.33 2.58 5.70
N LYS A 113 0.21 1.81 6.65
CA LYS A 113 -0.37 1.71 8.00
C LYS A 113 -0.47 3.05 8.70
N SER A 114 0.51 3.94 8.53
CA SER A 114 0.46 5.30 9.10
C SER A 114 -0.69 6.09 8.49
N ILE A 115 -0.79 6.09 7.16
CA ILE A 115 -1.81 6.84 6.42
C ILE A 115 -3.22 6.33 6.76
N ILE A 116 -3.39 5.00 6.84
CA ILE A 116 -4.67 4.39 7.21
C ILE A 116 -5.03 4.71 8.67
N THR A 117 -4.03 4.81 9.55
CA THR A 117 -4.26 5.20 10.95
C THR A 117 -4.80 6.63 11.05
N ASP A 118 -4.23 7.57 10.28
CA ASP A 118 -4.70 8.96 10.24
C ASP A 118 -6.12 9.06 9.66
N MET A 119 -6.43 8.31 8.60
CA MET A 119 -7.79 8.21 8.05
C MET A 119 -8.76 7.65 9.07
N ARG A 120 -8.37 6.61 9.81
CA ARG A 120 -9.19 6.00 10.85
C ARG A 120 -9.55 7.01 11.94
N TYR A 121 -8.60 7.82 12.40
CA TYR A 121 -8.91 8.86 13.40
C TYR A 121 -9.93 9.86 12.87
N ARG A 122 -9.72 10.37 11.65
CA ARG A 122 -10.69 11.27 11.00
C ARG A 122 -12.06 10.63 10.85
N LEU A 123 -12.15 9.34 10.56
CA LEU A 123 -13.43 8.63 10.53
C LEU A 123 -14.11 8.67 11.89
N TYR A 124 -13.43 8.26 12.95
CA TYR A 124 -14.03 8.25 14.30
C TYR A 124 -14.45 9.66 14.75
N ASP A 125 -13.65 10.68 14.46
CA ASP A 125 -14.02 12.07 14.76
C ASP A 125 -15.30 12.49 14.03
N GLN A 126 -15.50 12.05 12.79
CA GLN A 126 -16.74 12.30 12.05
C GLN A 126 -17.93 11.52 12.60
N LEU A 127 -17.73 10.25 12.99
CA LEU A 127 -18.78 9.44 13.63
C LEU A 127 -19.25 10.09 14.94
N ASP A 128 -18.31 10.53 15.78
CA ASP A 128 -18.63 11.21 17.05
C ASP A 128 -19.36 12.54 16.83
N GLN A 129 -19.09 13.25 15.73
CA GLN A 129 -19.83 14.46 15.39
C GLN A 129 -21.25 14.14 14.90
N VAL A 130 -21.43 13.08 14.10
CA VAL A 130 -22.75 12.63 13.66
C VAL A 130 -23.60 12.20 14.85
N ASP A 131 -23.03 11.44 15.78
CA ASP A 131 -23.71 11.01 17.00
C ASP A 131 -24.13 12.21 17.85
N ARG A 132 -23.23 13.18 18.06
CA ARG A 132 -23.56 14.44 18.76
C ARG A 132 -24.67 15.21 18.08
N TYR A 133 -24.64 15.34 16.75
CA TYR A 133 -25.70 16.00 15.99
C TYR A 133 -27.05 15.28 16.15
N CYS A 134 -27.05 13.94 16.12
CA CYS A 134 -28.26 13.14 16.29
C CYS A 134 -28.84 13.22 17.71
N MET A 135 -28.02 13.50 18.72
CA MET A 135 -28.46 13.70 20.11
C MET A 135 -29.05 15.09 20.38
N LYS A 136 -28.84 16.07 19.50
CA LYS A 136 -29.45 17.41 19.64
C LYS A 136 -30.96 17.34 19.46
N ASN A 137 -31.69 18.23 20.14
CA ASN A 137 -33.10 18.43 19.85
C ASN A 137 -33.27 18.91 18.40
N PRO A 138 -34.40 18.61 17.74
CA PRO A 138 -34.65 19.02 16.36
C PRO A 138 -34.48 20.53 16.11
N GLU A 139 -34.80 21.36 17.09
CA GLU A 139 -34.71 22.83 17.04
C GLU A 139 -33.26 23.33 17.06
N ASP A 140 -32.36 22.61 17.74
CA ASP A 140 -30.94 22.95 17.92
C ASP A 140 -30.06 22.42 16.77
N ARG A 141 -30.65 21.68 15.83
CA ARG A 141 -29.93 21.11 14.69
C ARG A 141 -29.79 22.16 13.62
N GLU A 142 -28.57 22.51 13.24
CA GLU A 142 -28.30 23.50 12.20
C GLU A 142 -28.08 22.85 10.83
N ARG A 143 -28.49 23.54 9.75
CA ARG A 143 -28.27 23.04 8.39
C ARG A 143 -26.78 23.04 8.03
N ASP A 144 -26.07 24.08 8.43
CA ASP A 144 -24.65 24.26 8.07
C ASP A 144 -23.77 23.20 8.75
N GLU A 145 -24.10 22.80 9.97
CA GLU A 145 -23.45 21.67 10.67
C GLU A 145 -23.68 20.35 9.92
N LEU A 146 -24.91 20.10 9.44
CA LEU A 146 -25.24 18.89 8.69
C LEU A 146 -24.52 18.85 7.32
N GLU A 147 -24.39 20.00 6.67
CA GLU A 147 -23.62 20.15 5.43
C GLU A 147 -22.13 19.86 5.68
N ALA A 148 -21.55 20.44 6.74
CA ALA A 148 -20.17 20.18 7.14
C ALA A 148 -19.91 18.70 7.43
N LEU A 149 -20.82 18.03 8.15
CA LEU A 149 -20.75 16.58 8.41
C LEU A 149 -20.80 15.75 7.12
N THR A 150 -21.68 16.14 6.20
CA THR A 150 -21.82 15.46 4.90
C THR A 150 -20.52 15.56 4.10
N ILE A 151 -19.91 16.75 4.03
CA ILE A 151 -18.63 16.98 3.34
C ILE A 151 -17.49 16.18 4.01
N GLY A 152 -17.42 16.19 5.34
CA GLY A 152 -16.42 15.45 6.11
C GLY A 152 -16.50 13.94 5.87
N LEU A 153 -17.69 13.36 5.96
CA LEU A 153 -17.93 11.94 5.68
C LEU A 153 -17.62 11.57 4.22
N HIS A 154 -17.96 12.44 3.25
CA HIS A 154 -17.60 12.20 1.85
C HIS A 154 -16.09 12.18 1.63
N THR A 155 -15.36 13.09 2.28
CA THR A 155 -13.88 13.12 2.21
C THR A 155 -13.29 11.83 2.74
N VAL A 156 -13.74 11.37 3.92
CA VAL A 156 -13.31 10.08 4.50
C VAL A 156 -13.73 8.90 3.62
N SER A 157 -14.88 8.98 2.94
CA SER A 157 -15.34 7.96 1.98
C SER A 157 -14.34 7.78 0.84
N GLN A 158 -13.96 8.88 0.20
CA GLN A 158 -13.02 8.86 -0.94
C GLN A 158 -11.66 8.29 -0.52
N ASP A 159 -11.17 8.68 0.66
CA ASP A 159 -9.94 8.14 1.21
C ASP A 159 -10.05 6.64 1.48
N THR A 160 -11.14 6.18 2.09
CA THR A 160 -11.35 4.75 2.41
C THR A 160 -11.45 3.91 1.15
N ASP A 161 -12.18 4.37 0.13
CA ASP A 161 -12.33 3.67 -1.14
C ASP A 161 -10.99 3.58 -1.87
N SER A 162 -10.22 4.68 -1.91
CA SER A 162 -8.89 4.65 -2.50
C SER A 162 -7.92 3.73 -1.76
N MET A 163 -7.94 3.73 -0.43
CA MET A 163 -7.07 2.85 0.37
C MET A 163 -7.44 1.38 0.17
N SER A 164 -8.73 1.08 0.01
CA SER A 164 -9.22 -0.27 -0.29
C SER A 164 -8.70 -0.75 -1.64
N ALA A 165 -8.83 0.08 -2.68
CA ALA A 165 -8.28 -0.23 -4.01
C ALA A 165 -6.76 -0.44 -3.98
N SER A 166 -6.02 0.40 -3.23
CA SER A 166 -4.58 0.24 -3.05
C SER A 166 -4.20 -1.05 -2.33
N ALA A 167 -4.97 -1.46 -1.32
CA ALA A 167 -4.75 -2.72 -0.63
C ALA A 167 -5.07 -3.95 -1.50
N ASP A 168 -6.11 -3.88 -2.34
CA ASP A 168 -6.40 -4.93 -3.33
C ASP A 168 -5.25 -5.08 -4.34
N MET A 169 -4.69 -3.95 -4.80
CA MET A 169 -3.51 -3.96 -5.67
C MET A 169 -2.28 -4.53 -4.98
N ALA A 170 -2.05 -4.19 -3.71
CA ALA A 170 -0.96 -4.79 -2.94
C ALA A 170 -1.11 -6.32 -2.83
N ASN A 171 -2.33 -6.80 -2.61
CA ASN A 171 -2.62 -8.23 -2.55
C ASN A 171 -2.39 -8.92 -3.91
N LEU A 172 -2.81 -8.29 -5.01
CA LEU A 172 -2.55 -8.78 -6.36
C LEU A 172 -1.05 -8.90 -6.64
N ILE A 173 -0.26 -7.89 -6.25
CA ILE A 173 1.21 -7.91 -6.39
C ILE A 173 1.81 -9.07 -5.61
N LEU A 174 1.41 -9.28 -4.35
CA LEU A 174 1.90 -10.40 -3.54
C LEU A 174 1.54 -11.76 -4.14
N ARG A 175 0.33 -11.91 -4.70
CA ARG A 175 -0.05 -13.14 -5.41
C ARG A 175 0.85 -13.39 -6.62
N ARG A 176 1.14 -12.36 -7.42
CA ARG A 176 2.06 -12.46 -8.56
C ARG A 176 3.48 -12.80 -8.12
N ILE A 177 3.98 -12.21 -7.04
CA ILE A 177 5.28 -12.55 -6.44
C ILE A 177 5.26 -14.02 -5.98
N SER A 178 4.21 -14.46 -5.29
CA SER A 178 4.06 -15.84 -4.82
C SER A 178 4.10 -16.86 -5.97
N ASP A 179 3.37 -16.59 -7.04
CA ASP A 179 3.34 -17.47 -8.22
C ASP A 179 4.67 -17.49 -8.97
N ALA A 180 5.35 -16.33 -9.08
CA ALA A 180 6.68 -16.25 -9.67
C ALA A 180 7.74 -16.97 -8.81
N HIS A 181 7.74 -16.74 -7.50
CA HIS A 181 8.60 -17.43 -6.54
C HIS A 181 8.35 -18.94 -6.53
N ARG A 182 7.09 -19.40 -6.60
CA ARG A 182 6.77 -20.84 -6.66
C ARG A 182 7.36 -21.50 -7.92
N ARG A 183 7.27 -20.82 -9.07
CA ARG A 183 7.89 -21.30 -10.31
C ARG A 183 9.41 -21.34 -10.18
N TYR A 184 10.02 -20.26 -9.70
CA TYR A 184 11.46 -20.19 -9.45
C TYR A 184 11.95 -21.31 -8.52
N ALA A 185 11.33 -21.45 -7.35
CA ALA A 185 11.68 -22.45 -6.35
C ALA A 185 11.51 -23.89 -6.86
N SER A 186 10.59 -24.14 -7.81
CA SER A 186 10.41 -25.48 -8.41
C SER A 186 11.56 -25.92 -9.32
N PHE A 187 12.30 -24.96 -9.88
CA PHE A 187 13.47 -25.22 -10.72
C PHE A 187 14.78 -25.25 -9.92
N GLU A 188 14.77 -24.73 -8.69
CA GLU A 188 15.95 -24.70 -7.83
C GLU A 188 16.21 -26.09 -7.23
N ARG A 189 17.44 -26.58 -7.41
CA ARG A 189 17.87 -27.93 -6.97
C ARG A 189 18.95 -27.88 -5.92
N ASP A 190 19.55 -26.72 -5.68
CA ASP A 190 20.62 -26.54 -4.73
C ASP A 190 20.07 -26.50 -3.29
N GLN A 191 20.40 -27.52 -2.51
CA GLN A 191 19.97 -27.64 -1.12
C GLN A 191 20.50 -26.49 -0.24
N SER A 192 21.63 -25.87 -0.59
CA SER A 192 22.19 -24.74 0.18
C SER A 192 21.31 -23.49 0.09
N ARG A 193 20.42 -23.41 -0.90
CA ARG A 193 19.52 -22.27 -1.14
C ARG A 193 18.15 -22.44 -0.47
N LYS A 194 17.84 -23.64 0.01
CA LYS A 194 16.52 -24.00 0.56
C LYS A 194 16.07 -23.10 1.71
N ASP A 195 16.98 -22.75 2.61
CA ASP A 195 16.70 -21.82 3.73
C ASP A 195 16.28 -20.43 3.23
N GLY A 196 16.91 -19.90 2.17
CA GLY A 196 16.54 -18.62 1.57
C GLY A 196 15.18 -18.67 0.88
N LEU A 197 14.88 -19.75 0.16
CA LEU A 197 13.57 -19.98 -0.46
C LEU A 197 12.45 -20.06 0.60
N GLU A 198 12.68 -20.78 1.71
CA GLU A 198 11.71 -20.93 2.80
C GLU A 198 11.45 -19.59 3.50
N LYS A 199 12.51 -18.83 3.83
CA LYS A 199 12.37 -17.47 4.40
C LYS A 199 11.57 -16.54 3.51
N THR A 200 11.77 -16.63 2.20
CA THR A 200 11.05 -15.82 1.21
C THR A 200 9.57 -16.21 1.15
N ARG A 201 9.28 -17.52 1.13
CA ARG A 201 7.91 -18.03 1.22
C ARG A 201 7.20 -17.57 2.48
N ASP A 202 7.88 -17.62 3.62
CA ASP A 202 7.30 -17.22 4.91
C ASP A 202 7.04 -15.70 4.94
N ALA A 203 7.96 -14.90 4.37
CA ALA A 203 7.76 -13.47 4.21
C ALA A 203 6.59 -13.13 3.27
N ILE A 204 6.42 -13.86 2.15
CA ILE A 204 5.25 -13.73 1.26
C ILE A 204 3.96 -13.99 2.05
N ASN A 205 3.91 -15.11 2.78
CA ASN A 205 2.73 -15.50 3.54
C ASN A 205 2.39 -14.46 4.63
N TYR A 206 3.40 -14.01 5.38
CA TYR A 206 3.23 -12.99 6.41
C TYR A 206 2.66 -11.69 5.82
N LEU A 207 3.23 -11.19 4.72
CA LEU A 207 2.75 -9.97 4.08
C LEU A 207 1.35 -10.15 3.50
N SER A 208 1.05 -11.31 2.91
CA SER A 208 -0.28 -11.62 2.36
C SER A 208 -1.35 -11.56 3.44
N ILE A 209 -1.12 -12.25 4.57
CA ILE A 209 -2.04 -12.25 5.71
C ILE A 209 -2.19 -10.84 6.30
N SER A 210 -1.09 -10.08 6.36
CA SER A 210 -1.10 -8.73 6.91
C SER A 210 -1.91 -7.76 6.05
N ILE A 211 -1.78 -7.85 4.72
CA ILE A 211 -2.53 -7.02 3.77
C ILE A 211 -4.01 -7.42 3.76
N GLU A 212 -4.33 -8.71 3.77
CA GLU A 212 -5.71 -9.19 3.89
C GLU A 212 -6.38 -8.73 5.18
N SER A 213 -5.65 -8.73 6.30
CA SER A 213 -6.15 -8.20 7.57
C SER A 213 -6.46 -6.71 7.46
N GLN A 214 -5.60 -5.95 6.75
CA GLN A 214 -5.83 -4.53 6.51
C GLN A 214 -7.05 -4.26 5.62
N LEU A 215 -7.28 -5.09 4.59
CA LEU A 215 -8.48 -5.05 3.75
C LEU A 215 -9.76 -5.24 4.57
N ARG A 216 -9.76 -6.21 5.50
CA ARG A 216 -10.92 -6.43 6.39
C ARG A 216 -11.20 -5.22 7.28
N TRP A 217 -10.15 -4.57 7.80
CA TRP A 217 -10.30 -3.33 8.56
C TRP A 217 -10.88 -2.19 7.72
N LEU A 218 -10.38 -2.00 6.49
CA LEU A 218 -10.90 -0.99 5.56
C LEU A 218 -12.38 -1.23 5.20
N ALA A 219 -12.76 -2.49 4.96
CA ALA A 219 -14.16 -2.85 4.75
C ALA A 219 -15.05 -2.52 5.96
N SER A 220 -14.53 -2.75 7.17
CA SER A 220 -15.22 -2.38 8.42
C SER A 220 -15.37 -0.86 8.57
N TYR A 221 -14.35 -0.08 8.21
CA TYR A 221 -14.41 1.39 8.22
C TYR A 221 -15.42 1.93 7.21
N LYS A 222 -15.43 1.37 6.00
CA LYS A 222 -16.41 1.69 4.96
C LYS A 222 -17.85 1.46 5.47
N SER A 223 -18.11 0.30 6.08
CA SER A 223 -19.43 -0.02 6.63
C SER A 223 -19.89 0.99 7.71
N ARG A 224 -19.01 1.35 8.67
CA ARG A 224 -19.36 2.36 9.70
C ARG A 224 -19.69 3.72 9.07
N LYS A 225 -18.89 4.14 8.09
CA LYS A 225 -19.13 5.37 7.35
C LYS A 225 -20.44 5.32 6.54
N ASP A 226 -20.81 4.18 5.96
CA ASP A 226 -22.08 4.02 5.24
C ASP A 226 -23.28 4.18 6.18
N ILE A 227 -23.20 3.62 7.39
CA ILE A 227 -24.21 3.80 8.43
C ILE A 227 -24.34 5.29 8.80
N ALA A 228 -23.24 5.99 9.04
CA ALA A 228 -23.26 7.41 9.39
C ALA A 228 -23.82 8.29 8.26
N MET A 229 -23.45 8.03 7.00
CA MET A 229 -24.01 8.73 5.85
C MET A 229 -25.52 8.55 5.73
N ASN A 230 -26.04 7.34 6.01
CA ASN A 230 -27.47 7.08 6.01
C ASN A 230 -28.17 7.87 7.13
N LEU A 231 -27.59 7.94 8.33
CA LEU A 231 -28.15 8.74 9.43
C LEU A 231 -28.23 10.23 9.07
N VAL A 232 -27.17 10.79 8.49
CA VAL A 232 -27.15 12.18 8.01
C VAL A 232 -28.23 12.42 6.95
N SER A 233 -28.37 11.49 5.99
CA SER A 233 -29.36 11.59 4.91
C SER A 233 -30.80 11.54 5.40
N VAL A 234 -31.09 10.66 6.37
CA VAL A 234 -32.40 10.59 7.03
C VAL A 234 -32.72 11.93 7.72
N ASN A 235 -31.77 12.47 8.49
CA ASN A 235 -31.95 13.75 9.18
C ASN A 235 -32.16 14.94 8.22
N MET A 236 -31.52 14.93 7.05
CA MET A 236 -31.83 15.91 5.99
C MET A 236 -33.29 15.80 5.52
N SER A 237 -33.76 14.59 5.25
CA SER A 237 -35.12 14.35 4.75
C SER A 237 -36.21 14.80 5.74
N TRP A 238 -36.03 14.51 7.03
CA TRP A 238 -36.94 14.97 8.09
C TRP A 238 -37.07 16.49 8.12
N LYS A 239 -35.94 17.21 8.04
CA LYS A 239 -35.93 18.67 8.10
C LYS A 239 -36.58 19.33 6.88
N VAL A 240 -36.40 18.73 5.69
CA VAL A 240 -37.10 19.17 4.47
C VAL A 240 -38.61 18.99 4.61
N THR A 241 -39.05 17.85 5.13
CA THR A 241 -40.47 17.55 5.33
C THR A 241 -41.12 18.50 6.34
N GLU A 242 -40.43 18.82 7.44
CA GLU A 242 -40.90 19.77 8.44
C GLU A 242 -41.02 21.20 7.88
N LEU A 243 -40.05 21.66 7.10
CA LEU A 243 -40.10 22.98 6.44
C LEU A 243 -41.26 23.09 5.45
N ILE A 244 -41.57 22.01 4.72
CA ILE A 244 -42.73 21.95 3.83
C ILE A 244 -44.03 22.03 4.65
N ALA A 245 -44.15 21.24 5.73
CA ALA A 245 -45.33 21.26 6.59
C ALA A 245 -45.58 22.63 7.24
N ARG A 246 -44.53 23.30 7.73
CA ARG A 246 -44.63 24.66 8.29
C ARG A 246 -45.07 25.69 7.24
N ARG A 247 -44.61 25.59 5.99
CA ARG A 247 -45.07 26.46 4.90
C ARG A 247 -46.54 26.26 4.54
N SER A 248 -47.02 25.01 4.52
CA SER A 248 -48.42 24.68 4.25
C SER A 248 -49.38 25.04 5.39
N SER A 249 -48.87 25.29 6.59
CA SER A 249 -49.66 25.67 7.78
C SER A 249 -49.87 27.18 7.91
N ILE A 250 -49.15 27.98 7.11
CA ILE A 250 -49.15 29.45 7.13
C ILE A 250 -49.94 30.02 5.92
N SER A 251 -50.37 29.17 4.99
CA SER A 251 -51.29 29.49 3.88
C SER A 251 -52.73 29.16 4.23
#